data_AF-S3BN21-F1
#
_entry.id   AF-S3BN21-F1
#
_cell.length_a   1.000
_cell.length_b   1.000
_cell.length_c   1.000
_cell.angle_alpha   90.00
_cell.angle_beta   90.00
_cell.angle_gamma   90.00
#
_symmetry.space_group_name_H-M   'P 1'
#
loop_
_entity.id
_entity.type
_entity.pdbx_description
1 polymer ?
#
loop_
_entity_poly.entity_id
_entity_poly.type
_entity_poly.pdbx_seq_one_letter_code
_entity_poly.pdbx_strand_id
1 'polypeptide(L)'
;MSEVSAPWLHATLADAAESLAAALEKLEAHTDEETASELLRRDLVEVYAKLNYAVNTAYLGSEALNVLTEDELVAWPAEMPFATLEELDAAAEEEEQKALNADV
;
A
#
# COMPACT_ATOMS: atom_id res chain seq x y z
N MET A 1 15.28 -9.05 -11.76
CA MET A 1 14.37 -8.43 -10.77
C MET A 1 13.42 -9.52 -10.32
N SER A 2 13.20 -9.72 -9.03
CA SER A 2 12.17 -10.66 -8.59
C SER A 2 10.79 -10.12 -8.97
N GLU A 3 9.85 -11.00 -9.27
CA GLU A 3 8.47 -10.61 -9.55
C GLU A 3 7.72 -10.38 -8.23
N VAL A 4 6.75 -9.47 -8.24
CA VAL A 4 5.87 -9.23 -7.09
C VAL A 4 5.05 -10.48 -6.81
N SER A 5 5.02 -10.92 -5.56
CA SER A 5 4.17 -12.04 -5.14
C SER A 5 2.74 -11.58 -4.90
N ALA A 6 1.84 -11.85 -5.84
CA ALA A 6 0.42 -11.50 -5.74
C ALA A 6 -0.27 -12.07 -4.48
N PRO A 7 -0.10 -13.37 -4.13
CA PRO A 7 -0.70 -13.93 -2.91
C PRO A 7 -0.17 -13.28 -1.63
N TRP A 8 1.11 -12.94 -1.60
CA TRP A 8 1.73 -12.27 -0.45
C TRP A 8 1.20 -10.84 -0.32
N LEU A 9 1.23 -10.08 -1.42
CA LEU A 9 0.71 -8.71 -1.45
C LEU A 9 -0.76 -8.66 -1.02
N HIS A 10 -1.58 -9.60 -1.50
CA HIS A 10 -2.96 -9.73 -1.06
C HIS A 10 -3.07 -9.94 0.45
N ALA A 11 -2.30 -10.87 1.03
CA ALA A 11 -2.33 -11.15 2.46
C ALA A 11 -1.93 -9.93 3.30
N THR A 12 -0.88 -9.22 2.90
CA THR A 12 -0.41 -8.02 3.61
C THR A 12 -1.36 -6.83 3.47
N LEU A 13 -2.00 -6.68 2.31
CA LEU A 13 -3.01 -5.63 2.10
C LEU A 13 -4.31 -5.94 2.84
N ALA A 14 -4.69 -7.22 2.97
CA ALA A 14 -5.83 -7.61 3.78
C ALA A 14 -5.63 -7.23 5.26
N ASP A 15 -4.44 -7.46 5.80
CA ASP A 15 -4.07 -7.05 7.16
C ASP A 15 -4.11 -5.53 7.35
N ALA A 16 -3.60 -4.76 6.37
CA ALA A 16 -3.71 -3.30 6.38
C ALA A 16 -5.17 -2.82 6.31
N ALA A 17 -6.00 -3.49 5.49
CA ALA A 17 -7.42 -3.18 5.33
C ALA A 17 -8.22 -3.45 6.63
N GLU A 18 -7.88 -4.49 7.38
CA GLU A 18 -8.50 -4.76 8.69
C GLU A 18 -8.25 -3.62 9.69
N SER A 19 -7.01 -3.11 9.78
CA SER A 19 -6.71 -1.96 10.66
C SER A 19 -7.42 -0.68 10.19
N LEU A 20 -7.51 -0.46 8.87
CA LEU A 20 -8.23 0.69 8.34
C LEU A 20 -9.73 0.59 8.62
N ALA A 21 -10.34 -0.59 8.44
CA ALA A 21 -11.74 -0.81 8.76
C ALA A 21 -12.03 -0.53 10.24
N ALA A 22 -11.16 -1.00 11.15
CA ALA A 22 -11.29 -0.70 12.57
C ALA A 22 -11.17 0.80 12.88
N ALA A 23 -10.27 1.52 12.19
CA ALA A 23 -10.15 2.97 12.34
C ALA A 23 -11.41 3.71 11.84
N LEU A 24 -12.01 3.24 10.73
CA LEU A 24 -13.26 3.79 10.21
C LEU A 24 -14.44 3.53 11.14
N GLU A 25 -14.59 2.31 11.66
CA GLU A 25 -15.65 1.97 12.62
C GLU A 25 -15.61 2.86 13.87
N LYS A 26 -14.40 3.18 14.38
CA LYS A 26 -14.23 4.12 15.49
C LYS A 26 -14.72 5.52 15.13
N LEU A 27 -14.37 6.02 13.94
CA LEU A 27 -14.77 7.35 13.47
C LEU A 27 -16.28 7.44 13.22
N GLU A 28 -16.88 6.37 12.73
CA GLU A 28 -18.32 6.28 12.52
C GLU A 28 -19.09 6.26 13.84
N ALA A 29 -18.56 5.58 14.87
CA ALA A 29 -19.12 5.59 16.21
C ALA A 29 -18.99 6.96 16.90
N HIS A 30 -17.92 7.69 16.61
CA HIS A 30 -17.56 8.95 17.27
C HIS A 30 -17.01 9.97 16.27
N THR A 31 -17.86 10.88 15.83
CA THR A 31 -17.56 11.89 14.79
C THR A 31 -16.99 13.20 15.33
N ASP A 32 -16.51 13.20 16.57
CA ASP A 32 -15.93 14.37 17.21
C ASP A 32 -14.46 14.61 16.82
N GLU A 33 -14.00 15.85 17.00
CA GLU A 33 -12.65 16.28 16.63
C GLU A 33 -11.55 15.58 17.45
N GLU A 34 -11.84 15.19 18.69
CA GLU A 34 -10.89 14.49 19.56
C GLU A 34 -10.62 13.09 19.02
N THR A 35 -11.67 12.33 18.72
CA THR A 35 -11.58 11.01 18.08
C THR A 35 -10.85 11.08 16.74
N ALA A 36 -11.22 12.03 15.86
CA ALA A 36 -10.55 12.22 14.58
C ALA A 36 -9.04 12.52 14.75
N SER A 37 -8.70 13.37 15.72
CA SER A 37 -7.31 13.72 16.03
C SER A 37 -6.53 12.56 16.65
N GLU A 38 -7.18 11.68 17.42
CA GLU A 38 -6.55 10.47 17.96
C GLU A 38 -6.28 9.46 16.84
N LEU A 39 -7.27 9.20 15.97
CA LEU A 39 -7.13 8.32 14.82
C LEU A 39 -5.94 8.73 13.93
N LEU A 40 -5.84 10.02 13.60
CA LEU A 40 -4.73 10.55 12.80
C LEU A 40 -3.37 10.35 13.46
N ARG A 41 -3.29 10.50 14.79
CA ARG A 41 -2.01 10.46 15.52
C ARG A 41 -1.59 9.06 15.97
N ARG A 42 -2.53 8.12 16.07
CA ARG A 42 -2.30 6.80 16.67
C ARG A 42 -2.71 5.66 15.76
N ASP A 43 -3.97 5.61 15.36
CA ASP A 43 -4.50 4.44 14.62
C ASP A 43 -3.98 4.40 13.19
N LEU A 44 -3.85 5.54 12.51
CA LEU A 44 -3.27 5.58 11.17
C LEU A 44 -1.79 5.20 11.15
N VAL A 45 -1.06 5.33 12.25
CA VAL A 45 0.33 4.88 12.33
C VAL A 45 0.41 3.37 12.07
N GLU A 46 -0.54 2.60 12.60
CA GLU A 46 -0.62 1.16 12.36
C GLU A 46 -0.94 0.84 10.89
N VAL A 47 -1.90 1.57 10.30
CA VAL A 47 -2.25 1.42 8.88
C VAL A 47 -1.03 1.69 7.99
N TYR A 48 -0.30 2.78 8.24
CA TYR A 48 0.93 3.08 7.50
C TYR A 48 2.02 2.03 7.70
N ALA A 49 2.22 1.54 8.92
CA ALA A 49 3.19 0.48 9.18
C ALA A 49 2.87 -0.79 8.37
N LYS A 50 1.59 -1.18 8.28
CA LYS A 50 1.14 -2.34 7.50
C LYS A 50 1.24 -2.12 5.99
N LEU A 51 0.94 -0.91 5.50
CA LEU A 51 1.13 -0.56 4.10
C LEU A 51 2.61 -0.55 3.71
N ASN A 52 3.47 -0.01 4.57
CA ASN A 52 4.92 -0.05 4.40
C ASN A 52 5.43 -1.49 4.37
N TYR A 53 4.94 -2.35 5.28
CA TYR A 53 5.21 -3.77 5.28
C TYR A 53 4.85 -4.44 3.94
N ALA A 54 3.65 -4.17 3.41
CA ALA A 54 3.24 -4.70 2.12
C ALA A 54 4.20 -4.29 0.99
N VAL A 55 4.62 -3.02 0.97
CA VAL A 55 5.55 -2.49 -0.04
C VAL A 55 6.96 -3.08 0.10
N ASN A 56 7.53 -3.00 1.30
CA ASN A 56 8.92 -3.42 1.56
C ASN A 56 9.13 -4.92 1.34
N THR A 57 8.07 -5.72 1.48
CA THR A 57 8.12 -7.17 1.31
C THR A 57 7.60 -7.67 -0.04
N ALA A 58 7.00 -6.83 -0.88
CA ALA A 58 6.30 -7.24 -2.11
C ALA A 58 7.13 -8.12 -3.05
N TYR A 59 8.43 -7.82 -3.17
CA TYR A 59 9.38 -8.49 -4.06
C TYR A 59 10.13 -9.66 -3.43
N LEU A 60 10.09 -9.78 -2.10
CA LEU A 60 10.76 -10.81 -1.32
C LEU A 60 9.76 -11.88 -0.83
N GLY A 61 8.48 -11.54 -0.73
CA GLY A 61 7.46 -12.38 -0.14
C GLY A 61 7.80 -12.73 1.30
N SER A 62 7.57 -14.00 1.68
CA SER A 62 7.87 -14.50 3.03
C SER A 62 9.34 -14.45 3.40
N GLU A 63 10.24 -14.44 2.42
CA GLU A 63 11.67 -14.39 2.68
C GLU A 63 12.10 -13.06 3.32
N ALA A 64 11.29 -12.00 3.16
CA ALA A 64 11.53 -10.71 3.79
C ALA A 64 11.76 -10.81 5.30
N LEU A 65 11.07 -11.74 5.97
CA LEU A 65 11.19 -11.97 7.42
C LEU A 65 12.55 -12.51 7.85
N ASN A 66 13.32 -13.08 6.92
CA ASN A 66 14.65 -13.62 7.17
C ASN A 66 15.77 -12.62 6.81
N VAL A 67 15.46 -11.63 5.95
CA VAL A 67 16.46 -10.72 5.38
C VAL A 67 16.33 -9.27 5.85
N LEU A 68 15.14 -8.82 6.24
CA LEU A 68 14.87 -7.49 6.76
C LEU A 68 14.76 -7.53 8.29
N THR A 69 15.19 -6.45 8.93
CA THR A 69 14.93 -6.20 10.34
C THR A 69 13.48 -5.75 10.59
N GLU A 70 13.01 -5.84 11.83
CA GLU A 70 11.66 -5.38 12.21
C GLU A 70 11.41 -3.92 11.83
N ASP A 71 12.40 -3.04 12.05
CA ASP A 71 12.30 -1.63 11.68
C ASP A 71 12.22 -1.45 10.17
N GLU A 72 13.02 -2.18 9.39
CA GLU A 72 13.00 -2.11 7.92
C GLU A 72 11.68 -2.60 7.32
N LEU A 73 11.01 -3.56 7.98
CA LEU A 73 9.73 -4.07 7.52
C LEU A 73 8.67 -2.96 7.51
N VAL A 74 8.60 -2.13 8.56
CA VAL A 74 7.55 -1.09 8.70
C VAL A 74 8.02 0.33 8.38
N ALA A 75 9.31 0.51 8.09
CA ALA A 75 9.89 1.79 7.71
C ALA A 75 9.27 2.35 6.43
N TRP A 76 9.33 3.68 6.28
CA TRP A 76 8.97 4.31 5.01
C TRP A 76 9.78 3.69 3.87
N PRO A 77 9.15 3.29 2.74
CA PRO A 77 9.85 2.66 1.63
C PRO A 77 11.01 3.52 1.13
N ALA A 78 12.18 2.90 0.97
CA ALA A 78 13.39 3.59 0.50
C ALA A 78 13.23 4.10 -0.94
N GLU A 79 12.52 3.34 -1.77
CA GLU A 79 12.11 3.71 -3.11
C GLU A 79 10.59 3.68 -3.17
N MET A 80 9.99 4.78 -3.67
CA MET A 80 8.55 4.85 -3.84
C MET A 80 8.13 3.93 -4.99
N PRO A 81 7.29 2.91 -4.75
CA PRO A 81 6.89 1.94 -5.78
C PRO A 81 5.84 2.50 -6.75
N PHE A 82 5.40 3.73 -6.54
CA PHE A 82 4.35 4.36 -7.34
C PHE A 82 4.97 5.08 -8.54
N ALA A 83 4.39 4.84 -9.71
CA ALA A 83 4.67 5.66 -10.88
C ALA A 83 4.28 7.11 -10.60
N THR A 84 5.05 8.03 -11.17
CA THR A 84 4.72 9.46 -11.21
C THR A 84 3.45 9.68 -12.04
N LEU A 85 2.79 10.83 -11.83
CA LEU A 85 1.61 11.18 -12.62
C LEU A 85 1.93 11.20 -14.12
N GLU A 86 3.11 11.70 -14.50
CA GLU A 86 3.57 11.72 -15.89
C GLU A 86 3.74 10.30 -16.46
N GLU A 87 4.31 9.36 -15.70
CA GLU A 87 4.44 7.96 -16.12
C GLU A 87 3.07 7.27 -16.24
N LEU A 88 2.11 7.61 -15.38
CA LEU A 88 0.75 7.08 -15.45
C LEU A 88 0.00 7.63 -16.67
N ASP A 89 0.12 8.93 -16.94
CA ASP A 89 -0.50 9.57 -18.11
C ASP A 89 0.08 9.00 -19.41
N ALA A 90 1.40 8.85 -19.49
CA ALA A 90 2.06 8.24 -20.65
C ALA A 90 1.62 6.78 -20.86
N ALA A 91 1.52 5.99 -19.78
CA ALA A 91 1.02 4.62 -19.87
C ALA A 91 -0.44 4.55 -20.37
N ALA A 92 -1.28 5.49 -19.95
CA ALA A 92 -2.66 5.58 -20.42
C ALA A 92 -2.76 5.93 -21.92
N GLU A 93 -1.96 6.89 -22.39
CA GLU A 93 -1.87 7.25 -23.82
C GLU A 93 -1.37 6.07 -24.68
N GLU A 94 -0.38 5.32 -24.19
CA GLU A 94 0.10 4.11 -24.87
C GLU A 94 -0.98 3.02 -24.96
N GLU A 95 -1.75 2.80 -23.90
CA GLU A 95 -2.88 1.86 -23.92
C GLU A 95 -3.98 2.29 -24.90
N GLU A 96 -4.33 3.58 -24.94
CA GLU A 96 -5.32 4.13 -25.88
C GLU A 96 -4.84 3.96 -27.33
N GLN A 97 -3.59 4.29 -27.62
CA GLN A 97 -3.01 4.14 -28.95
C GLN A 97 -2.96 2.66 -29.38
N LYS A 98 -2.68 1.75 -28.44
CA LYS A 98 -2.67 0.30 -28.70
C LYS A 98 -4.07 -0.24 -28.98
N ALA A 99 -5.09 0.26 -28.28
CA ALA A 99 -6.49 -0.10 -28.55
C ALA A 99 -6.92 0.38 -29.94
N LEU A 100 -6.60 1.64 -30.30
CA LEU A 100 -6.89 2.20 -31.63
C LEU A 100 -6.21 1.42 -32.76
N ASN A 101 -4.99 0.94 -32.53
CA ASN A 101 -4.23 0.16 -33.52
C ASN A 101 -4.67 -1.31 -33.61
N ALA A 102 -5.40 -1.83 -32.61
CA ALA A 102 -5.91 -3.20 -32.62
C ALA A 102 -7.23 -3.35 -33.40
N ASP A 103 -7.93 -2.23 -33.65
CA ASP A 103 -9.20 -2.15 -34.38
C ASP A 103 -9.02 -1.88 -35.90
N VAL A 104 -7.78 -1.87 -36.42
CA VAL A 104 -7.40 -1.69 -37.84
C VAL A 104 -6.78 -2.96 -38.41
#